data_AF-A0A9E5L4E8-F1
#
_entry.id   AF-A0A9E5L4E8-F1
#
_cell.length_a   1.000
_cell.length_b   1.000
_cell.length_c   1.000
_cell.angle_alpha   90.00
_cell.angle_beta   90.00
_cell.angle_gamma   90.00
#
_symmetry.space_group_name_H-M   'P 1'
#
loop_
_entity.id
_entity.type
_entity.pdbx_description
1 polymer ?
#
loop_
_entity_poly.entity_id
_entity_poly.type
_entity_poly.pdbx_seq_one_letter_code
_entity_poly.pdbx_strand_id
1 'polypeptide(L)'
;MAAQNAPAINNISSVFSLAFNPWFIGALALYAFSTLLWVSVLQQVNLSVAYPFVALGFIVIPLASFVLFKEPLNWQYGVGVVLLLVALKLITNVTR
;
A
#
# COMPACT_ATOMS: atom_id res chain seq x y z
N MET A 1 15.07 3.67 -14.51
CA MET A 1 15.38 3.18 -15.88
C MET A 1 14.68 1.85 -16.25
N ALA A 2 13.99 1.14 -15.34
CA ALA A 2 13.27 -0.12 -15.65
C ALA A 2 11.76 0.01 -15.91
N ALA A 3 11.14 1.18 -15.66
CA ALA A 3 9.69 1.37 -15.74
C ALA A 3 9.16 1.74 -17.14
N GLN A 4 10.06 1.96 -18.12
CA GLN A 4 9.69 2.53 -19.43
C GLN A 4 9.44 1.47 -20.53
N ASN A 5 9.60 0.18 -20.20
CA ASN A 5 9.41 -0.95 -21.12
C ASN A 5 8.07 -1.67 -20.91
N ALA A 6 7.08 -1.02 -20.29
CA ALA A 6 5.74 -1.60 -20.23
C ALA A 6 5.18 -1.64 -21.67
N PRO A 7 4.85 -2.83 -22.22
CA PRO A 7 4.27 -2.92 -23.54
C PRO A 7 3.00 -2.08 -23.54
N ALA A 8 2.97 -1.03 -24.36
CA ALA A 8 1.77 -0.23 -24.54
C ALA A 8 0.63 -1.18 -24.90
N ILE A 9 -0.48 -1.12 -24.17
CA ILE A 9 -1.67 -1.92 -24.46
C ILE A 9 -2.36 -1.27 -25.67
N ASN A 10 -1.74 -1.40 -26.83
CA ASN A 10 -2.23 -0.86 -28.10
C ASN A 10 -2.96 -1.93 -28.92
N ASN A 11 -2.85 -3.22 -28.52
CA ASN A 11 -3.43 -4.34 -29.24
C ASN A 11 -4.11 -5.32 -28.28
N ILE A 12 -5.25 -5.90 -28.69
CA ILE A 12 -6.01 -6.92 -27.93
C ILE A 12 -5.14 -8.17 -27.68
N SER A 13 -4.20 -8.48 -28.57
CA SER A 13 -3.22 -9.56 -28.41
C SER A 13 -2.27 -9.33 -27.23
N SER A 14 -1.95 -8.08 -26.89
CA SER A 14 -1.09 -7.72 -25.75
C SER A 14 -1.80 -7.94 -24.41
N VAL A 15 -3.13 -7.78 -24.37
CA VAL A 15 -3.94 -8.10 -23.18
C VAL A 15 -3.96 -9.61 -22.96
N PHE A 16 -4.10 -10.39 -24.04
CA PHE A 16 -4.07 -11.85 -23.97
C PHE A 16 -2.71 -12.37 -23.48
N SER A 17 -1.60 -11.81 -23.97
CA SER A 17 -0.27 -12.23 -23.51
C SER A 17 0.02 -11.83 -22.05
N LEU A 18 -0.51 -10.71 -21.56
CA LEU A 18 -0.47 -10.35 -20.13
C LEU A 18 -1.29 -11.32 -19.28
N ALA A 19 -2.49 -11.71 -19.75
CA ALA A 19 -3.37 -12.60 -19.01
C ALA A 19 -2.74 -13.99 -18.76
N PHE A 20 -1.88 -14.46 -19.65
CA PHE A 20 -1.12 -15.71 -19.48
C PHE A 20 0.27 -15.53 -18.86
N ASN A 21 0.65 -14.32 -18.43
CA ASN A 21 1.93 -14.10 -17.80
C ASN A 21 1.93 -14.65 -16.36
N PRO A 22 2.80 -15.60 -15.98
CA PRO A 22 2.83 -16.19 -14.64
C PRO A 22 3.03 -15.14 -13.52
N TRP A 23 3.80 -14.09 -13.79
CA TRP A 23 4.02 -12.99 -12.83
C TRP A 23 2.76 -12.16 -12.62
N PHE A 24 1.99 -11.91 -13.68
CA PHE A 24 0.73 -11.17 -13.59
C PHE A 24 -0.32 -11.98 -12.84
N ILE A 25 -0.44 -13.28 -13.15
CA ILE A 25 -1.34 -14.20 -12.44
C ILE A 25 -0.95 -14.30 -10.96
N GLY A 26 0.34 -14.41 -10.66
CA GLY A 26 0.84 -14.42 -9.27
C GLY A 26 0.50 -13.13 -8.52
N ALA A 27 0.69 -11.97 -9.15
CA ALA A 27 0.31 -10.68 -8.57
C ALA A 27 -1.21 -10.58 -8.35
N LEU A 28 -2.02 -11.04 -9.31
CA LEU A 28 -3.49 -11.11 -9.19
C LEU A 28 -3.94 -12.03 -8.05
N ALA A 29 -3.35 -13.22 -7.95
CA ALA A 29 -3.64 -14.16 -6.88
C ALA A 29 -3.29 -13.59 -5.51
N LEU A 30 -2.12 -12.96 -5.39
CA LEU A 30 -1.69 -12.29 -4.17
C LEU A 30 -2.63 -11.11 -3.81
N TYR A 31 -3.04 -10.32 -4.80
CA TYR A 31 -3.98 -9.23 -4.61
C TYR A 31 -5.37 -9.71 -4.17
N ALA A 32 -5.88 -10.76 -4.81
CA ALA A 32 -7.12 -11.42 -4.42
C ALA A 32 -7.03 -11.91 -2.97
N PHE A 33 -5.95 -12.60 -2.62
CA PHE A 33 -5.73 -13.07 -1.25
C PHE A 33 -5.62 -11.93 -0.24
N SER A 34 -4.86 -10.89 -0.56
CA SER A 34 -4.74 -9.67 0.27
C SER A 34 -6.10 -8.99 0.47
N THR A 35 -6.93 -8.96 -0.57
CA THR A 35 -8.27 -8.37 -0.51
C THR A 35 -9.19 -9.20 0.38
N LEU A 36 -9.16 -10.52 0.25
CA LEU A 36 -9.94 -11.42 1.11
C LEU A 36 -9.54 -11.28 2.58
N LEU A 37 -8.23 -11.28 2.87
CA LEU A 37 -7.72 -11.03 4.22
C LEU A 37 -8.19 -9.69 4.76
N TRP A 38 -8.11 -8.62 3.96
CA TRP A 38 -8.55 -7.29 4.36
C TRP A 38 -10.05 -7.27 4.69
N VAL A 39 -10.88 -7.85 3.84
CA VAL A 39 -12.33 -7.97 4.07
C VAL A 39 -12.60 -8.77 5.35
N SER A 40 -11.90 -9.88 5.59
CA SER A 40 -12.04 -10.66 6.82
C SER A 40 -11.67 -9.86 8.07
N VAL A 41 -10.64 -9.01 8.00
CA VAL A 41 -10.27 -8.11 9.11
C VAL A 41 -11.36 -7.08 9.36
N LEU A 42 -11.90 -6.46 8.30
CA LEU A 42 -12.98 -5.48 8.43
C LEU A 42 -14.28 -6.07 8.98
N GLN A 43 -14.51 -7.38 8.82
CA GLN A 43 -15.66 -8.05 9.44
C GLN A 43 -15.50 -8.26 10.95
N GLN A 44 -14.27 -8.30 11.47
CA GLN A 44 -13.97 -8.55 12.88
C GLN A 44 -13.62 -7.29 13.66
N VAL A 45 -13.11 -6.25 12.97
CA VAL A 45 -12.64 -5.01 13.57
C VAL A 45 -13.46 -3.83 13.04
N ASN A 46 -14.02 -3.03 13.95
CA ASN A 46 -14.74 -1.82 13.60
C ASN A 46 -13.86 -0.88 12.76
N LEU A 47 -14.42 -0.27 11.71
CA LEU A 47 -13.72 0.63 10.79
C LEU A 47 -12.87 1.69 11.55
N SER A 48 -13.39 2.23 12.65
CA SER A 48 -12.70 3.23 13.48
C SER A 48 -11.35 2.77 14.06
N VAL A 49 -11.13 1.47 14.25
CA VAL A 49 -9.85 0.91 14.74
C VAL A 49 -8.94 0.54 13.57
N ALA A 50 -9.52 0.15 12.42
CA ALA A 50 -8.76 -0.19 11.22
C ALA A 50 -8.03 1.01 10.61
N TYR A 51 -8.68 2.19 10.56
CA TYR A 51 -8.09 3.40 9.97
C TYR A 51 -6.76 3.85 10.61
N PRO A 52 -6.65 3.92 11.96
CA PRO A 52 -5.38 4.19 12.62
C PRO A 52 -4.27 3.20 12.24
N PHE A 53 -4.61 1.92 12.07
CA PHE A 53 -3.64 0.89 11.70
C PHE A 53 -3.10 1.08 10.27
N VAL A 54 -4.00 1.44 9.33
CA VAL A 54 -3.61 1.80 7.96
C VAL A 54 -2.73 3.05 7.96
N ALA A 55 -3.06 4.05 8.78
CA ALA A 55 -2.25 5.26 8.95
C ALA A 55 -0.84 4.96 9.46
N LEU A 56 -0.70 4.04 10.43
CA LEU A 56 0.61 3.57 10.91
C LEU A 56 1.43 2.88 9.80
N GLY A 57 0.77 2.17 8.87
CA GLY A 57 1.42 1.58 7.71
C GLY A 57 2.22 2.59 6.89
N PHE A 58 1.72 3.81 6.71
CA PHE A 58 2.43 4.88 5.99
C PHE A 58 3.70 5.38 6.70
N ILE A 59 3.84 5.10 8.00
CA ILE A 59 5.05 5.41 8.78
C ILE A 59 5.98 4.19 8.77
N VAL A 60 5.45 3.00 9.07
CA VAL A 60 6.25 1.78 9.22
C VAL A 60 6.85 1.31 7.90
N ILE A 61 6.10 1.33 6.80
CA ILE A 61 6.56 0.80 5.50
C ILE A 61 7.77 1.59 4.99
N PRO A 62 7.75 2.94 4.91
CA PRO A 62 8.89 3.67 4.37
C PRO A 62 10.07 3.72 5.35
N LEU A 63 9.83 3.66 6.67
CA LEU A 63 10.89 3.42 7.65
C LEU A 63 11.57 2.06 7.44
N ALA A 64 10.79 1.00 7.25
CA ALA A 64 11.33 -0.31 6.92
C ALA A 64 12.10 -0.26 5.60
N SER A 65 11.58 0.41 4.58
CA SER A 65 12.30 0.62 3.31
C SER A 65 13.60 1.39 3.49
N PHE A 66 13.63 2.44 4.32
CA PHE A 66 14.86 3.16 4.66
C PHE A 66 15.90 2.26 5.32
N VAL A 67 15.49 1.40 6.26
CA VAL A 67 16.42 0.50 6.97
C VAL A 67 16.90 -0.64 6.06
N LEU A 68 16.01 -1.24 5.28
CA LEU A 68 16.31 -2.39 4.41
C LEU A 68 17.04 -1.99 3.12
N PHE A 69 16.58 -0.93 2.45
CA PHE A 69 17.10 -0.51 1.14
C PHE A 69 18.05 0.68 1.22
N LYS A 70 18.21 1.32 2.40
CA LYS A 70 19.12 2.45 2.64
C LYS A 70 18.91 3.64 1.68
N GLU A 71 17.71 3.79 1.13
CA GLU A 71 17.37 4.91 0.25
C GLU A 71 17.20 6.20 1.06
N PRO A 72 17.75 7.35 0.64
CA PRO A 72 17.63 8.59 1.41
C PRO A 72 16.16 9.04 1.51
N LEU A 73 15.65 9.13 2.75
CA LEU A 73 14.34 9.71 3.00
C LEU A 73 14.41 11.23 2.83
N ASN A 74 13.56 11.77 1.96
CA ASN A 74 13.43 13.20 1.73
C ASN A 74 12.84 13.90 2.97
N TRP A 75 13.27 15.13 3.26
CA TRP A 75 12.71 15.97 4.33
C TRP A 75 11.18 16.09 4.25
N GLN A 76 10.62 16.11 3.04
CA GLN A 76 9.18 16.12 2.81
C GLN A 76 8.46 14.91 3.44
N TYR A 77 9.12 13.75 3.51
CA TYR A 77 8.58 12.56 4.17
C TYR A 77 8.44 12.79 5.68
N GLY A 78 9.45 13.39 6.31
CA GLY A 78 9.40 13.75 7.74
C GLY A 78 8.23 14.68 8.05
N VAL A 79 7.99 15.70 7.22
CA VAL A 79 6.83 16.59 7.36
C VAL A 79 5.51 15.81 7.25
N GLY A 80 5.41 14.89 6.29
CA GLY A 80 4.23 14.02 6.14
C GLY A 80 3.99 13.13 7.38
N VAL A 81 5.04 12.54 7.94
CA VAL A 81 4.95 11.72 9.16
C VAL A 81 4.45 12.54 10.35
N VAL A 82 4.96 13.76 10.54
CA VAL A 82 4.48 14.66 11.60
C VAL A 82 2.99 14.97 11.42
N LEU A 83 2.55 15.26 10.18
CA LEU A 83 1.14 15.51 9.87
C LEU A 83 0.26 14.30 10.21
N LEU A 84 0.70 13.09 9.87
CA LEU A 84 0.00 11.84 10.18
C LEU A 84 -0.13 11.62 11.69
N LEU A 85 0.94 11.86 12.45
CA LEU A 85 0.92 11.72 13.92
C LEU A 85 -0.06 12.70 14.56
N VAL A 86 -0.11 13.95 14.07
CA VAL A 86 -1.09 14.95 14.51
C VAL A 86 -2.51 14.50 14.20
N ALA A 87 -2.77 14.02 12.98
CA ALA A 87 -4.07 13.50 12.58
C ALA A 87 -4.51 12.31 13.46
N LEU A 88 -3.60 11.37 13.75
CA LEU A 88 -3.87 10.21 14.60
C LEU A 88 -4.24 10.62 16.03
N LYS A 89 -3.52 11.60 16.58
CA LYS A 89 -3.79 12.17 17.91
C LYS A 89 -5.15 12.88 17.97
N LEU A 90 -5.52 13.62 16.92
CA LEU A 90 -6.83 14.27 16.81
C LEU A 90 -7.97 13.25 16.76
N ILE A 91 -7.86 12.23 15.91
CA ILE A 91 -8.87 11.16 15.78
C ILE A 91 -9.07 10.43 17.11
N THR A 92 -7.98 10.12 17.80
CA THR A 92 -8.03 9.42 19.09
C THR A 92 -8.72 10.28 20.16
N ASN A 93 -8.50 11.59 20.14
CA ASN A 93 -9.09 12.52 21.12
C ASN A 93 -10.60 12.74 20.91
N VAL A 94 -11.09 12.59 19.67
CA VAL A 94 -12.53 12.71 19.35
C VAL A 94 -13.34 11.49 19.81
N THR A 95 -12.70 10.35 20.05
CA THR A 95 -13.39 9.08 20.38
C THR A 95 -13.42 8.79 21.90
N ARG A 96 -13.05 9.76 22.74
CA ARG A 96 -13.30 9.74 24.19
C ARG A 96 -14.57 10.52 24.51
#